data_AF-A0AAW5NXG2-F1
#
_entry.id   AF-A0AAW5NXG2-F1
#
_cell.length_a   1.000
_cell.length_b   1.000
_cell.length_c   1.000
_cell.angle_alpha   90.00
_cell.angle_beta   90.00
_cell.angle_gamma   90.00
#
_symmetry.space_group_name_H-M   'P 1'
#
loop_
_entity.id
_entity.type
_entity.pdbx_description
1 polymer ?
#
loop_
_entity_poly.entity_id
_entity_poly.type
_entity_poly.pdbx_seq_one_letter_code
_entity_poly.pdbx_strand_id
1 'polypeptide(L)'
;MKSKMKIKKTVVESLVCLSIAFSIGSCAGDGFDEETFSGGVTGTQLLSPEASGVEFAKLAGTTNVKVTWPVIMGAGGYQFSLYIVDDPSNPITVVKDSIIDGASVVCPYLDDTNYKAEIVTLGNAKLNNATATSPTEASWSTLVPATSIPDGADLTTWFADNPVTSGKDTEVAYELAAGGTYTISGDLDFGVNNVQLRGNKLDHAKVKFTGPGSIISCGGGLALKFIEFDCDVVTGGTFLKFGNVPSEILGMNSYGIVTNPMIFQSCEILNVRHYLVNINGKNYAIQNFIIRDCLIKLYQDGDLINFNANSTFVKDFEISNTTFYNVSNANNGRFLRVAGGQASRAGWTSCSMNFTSNTFYNISKTQQAFNSNVWNRQANTVNLSKNIFFDSCSGEFNRRIVGGTY
;
A
#
# COMPACT_ATOMS: atom_id res chain seq x y z
N MET A 1 3.84 30.22 -5.68
CA MET A 1 2.64 30.07 -6.56
C MET A 1 1.97 28.75 -6.22
N LYS A 2 0.73 28.79 -5.71
CA LYS A 2 -0.03 27.61 -5.28
C LYS A 2 -0.52 26.83 -6.50
N SER A 3 0.02 25.63 -6.72
CA SER A 3 -0.46 24.69 -7.75
C SER A 3 -1.74 24.02 -7.26
N LYS A 4 -2.87 24.32 -7.90
CA LYS A 4 -4.14 23.61 -7.71
C LYS A 4 -4.13 22.38 -8.60
N MET A 5 -3.98 21.19 -8.00
CA MET A 5 -4.16 19.92 -8.69
C MET A 5 -5.63 19.74 -9.04
N LYS A 6 -5.98 19.89 -10.33
CA LYS A 6 -7.33 19.60 -10.84
C LYS A 6 -7.42 18.11 -11.17
N ILE A 7 -8.14 17.34 -10.35
CA ILE A 7 -8.55 15.97 -10.69
C ILE A 7 -9.59 16.07 -11.81
N LYS A 8 -9.27 15.56 -13.00
CA LYS A 8 -10.23 15.43 -14.10
C LYS A 8 -11.15 14.24 -13.78
N LYS A 9 -12.43 14.52 -13.52
CA LYS A 9 -13.49 13.50 -13.46
C LYS A 9 -13.88 13.11 -14.89
N THR A 10 -13.61 11.87 -15.28
CA THR A 10 -14.30 11.26 -16.41
C THR A 10 -15.51 10.53 -15.85
N VAL A 11 -16.69 11.08 -16.08
CA VAL A 11 -17.96 10.39 -15.80
C VAL A 11 -18.12 9.33 -16.88
N VAL A 12 -18.07 8.06 -16.49
CA VAL A 12 -18.45 6.94 -17.36
C VAL A 12 -19.88 6.59 -16.99
N GLU A 13 -20.83 7.14 -17.74
CA GLU A 13 -22.21 6.68 -17.75
C GLU A 13 -22.24 5.31 -18.42
N SER A 14 -22.28 4.23 -17.63
CA SER A 14 -22.49 2.88 -18.14
C SER A 14 -23.98 2.54 -18.05
N LEU A 15 -24.65 2.74 -19.18
CA LEU A 15 -25.99 2.25 -19.48
C LEU A 15 -25.89 0.72 -19.72
N VAL A 16 -26.42 -0.09 -18.81
CA VAL A 16 -26.65 -1.52 -19.09
C VAL A 16 -28.15 -1.78 -18.98
N CYS A 17 -28.84 -1.60 -20.10
CA CYS A 17 -30.17 -2.16 -20.33
C CYS A 17 -30.01 -3.66 -20.60
N LEU A 18 -30.43 -4.50 -19.65
CA LEU A 18 -30.61 -5.93 -19.89
C LEU A 18 -32.08 -6.21 -20.18
N SER A 19 -32.37 -6.39 -21.47
CA SER A 19 -33.66 -6.83 -22.01
C SER A 19 -33.92 -8.30 -21.65
N ILE A 20 -35.02 -8.58 -20.94
CA ILE A 20 -35.60 -9.93 -20.85
C ILE A 20 -37.00 -9.87 -21.46
N ALA A 21 -37.15 -10.56 -22.59
CA ALA A 21 -38.39 -10.73 -23.32
C ALA A 21 -39.11 -12.01 -22.87
N PHE A 22 -40.43 -11.88 -22.66
CA PHE A 22 -41.49 -12.89 -22.75
C PHE A 22 -41.42 -14.16 -21.89
N SER A 23 -42.33 -14.22 -20.91
CA SER A 23 -43.05 -15.44 -20.51
C SER A 23 -44.42 -15.02 -19.98
N ILE A 24 -45.41 -14.92 -20.87
CA ILE A 24 -46.82 -14.74 -20.50
C ILE A 24 -47.40 -16.14 -20.32
N GLY A 25 -47.70 -16.51 -19.08
CA GLY A 25 -48.39 -17.73 -18.71
C GLY A 25 -49.45 -17.38 -17.68
N SER A 26 -50.70 -17.31 -18.13
CA SER A 26 -51.92 -17.05 -17.38
C SER A 26 -52.01 -17.82 -16.05
N CYS A 27 -52.07 -17.08 -14.93
CA CYS A 27 -52.88 -17.45 -13.78
C CYS A 27 -53.86 -16.31 -13.52
N ALA A 28 -55.13 -16.67 -13.34
CA ALA A 28 -56.27 -15.80 -13.27
C ALA A 28 -56.08 -14.62 -12.29
N GLY A 29 -56.59 -13.45 -12.69
CA GLY A 29 -56.83 -12.34 -11.78
C GLY A 29 -57.86 -12.74 -10.75
N ASP A 30 -57.36 -13.15 -9.58
CA ASP A 30 -58.07 -13.04 -8.33
C ASP A 30 -58.01 -11.57 -7.92
N GLY A 31 -59.17 -10.93 -7.77
CA GLY A 31 -59.35 -9.49 -7.58
C GLY A 31 -58.84 -8.96 -6.24
N PHE A 32 -57.54 -9.10 -5.99
CA PHE A 32 -56.77 -8.46 -4.92
C PHE A 32 -55.73 -7.48 -5.48
N ASP A 33 -55.96 -6.94 -6.67
CA ASP A 33 -54.98 -6.11 -7.42
C ASP A 33 -54.80 -4.67 -6.88
N GLU A 34 -55.33 -4.35 -5.69
CA GLU A 34 -55.09 -3.08 -4.98
C GLU A 34 -54.36 -3.26 -3.63
N GLU A 35 -53.65 -4.37 -3.43
CA GLU A 35 -52.67 -4.43 -2.35
C GLU A 35 -51.44 -3.58 -2.73
N THR A 36 -51.58 -2.27 -2.56
CA THR A 36 -50.41 -1.39 -2.46
C THR A 36 -49.68 -1.77 -1.19
N PHE A 37 -48.58 -2.50 -1.34
CA PHE A 37 -47.65 -2.78 -0.25
C PHE A 37 -47.10 -1.44 0.28
N SER A 38 -47.83 -0.83 1.20
CA SER A 38 -47.35 0.32 1.96
C SER A 38 -46.47 -0.22 3.07
N GLY A 39 -45.32 0.41 3.29
CA GLY A 39 -44.48 0.08 4.45
C GLY A 39 -45.11 0.41 5.80
N GLY A 40 -46.38 0.87 5.83
CA GLY A 40 -47.13 1.22 7.03
C GLY A 40 -46.68 2.52 7.72
N VAL A 41 -45.58 3.13 7.27
CA VAL A 41 -44.99 4.32 7.88
C VAL A 41 -45.45 5.59 7.16
N THR A 42 -46.30 6.38 7.81
CA THR A 42 -46.83 7.66 7.30
C THR A 42 -46.83 8.72 8.40
N GLY A 43 -46.78 10.00 8.01
CA GLY A 43 -46.91 11.14 8.92
C GLY A 43 -45.79 11.27 9.96
N THR A 44 -44.63 10.62 9.75
CA THR A 44 -43.57 10.54 10.77
C THR A 44 -42.30 11.30 10.39
N GLN A 45 -41.51 11.62 11.41
CA GLN A 45 -40.13 12.04 11.27
C GLN A 45 -39.25 10.79 11.08
N LEU A 46 -38.67 10.61 9.90
CA LEU A 46 -37.81 9.44 9.64
C LEU A 46 -36.48 9.55 10.40
N LEU A 47 -35.88 8.40 10.65
CA LEU A 47 -34.51 8.28 11.14
C LEU A 47 -33.59 7.79 10.01
N SER A 48 -32.32 8.16 10.10
CA SER A 48 -31.26 7.59 9.27
C SER A 48 -30.94 6.16 9.72
N PRO A 49 -30.45 5.27 8.83
CA PRO A 49 -30.11 3.89 9.21
C PRO A 49 -29.08 3.83 10.32
N GLU A 50 -29.16 2.84 11.22
CA GLU A 50 -28.15 2.69 12.27
C GLU A 50 -26.75 2.46 11.67
N ALA A 51 -25.72 3.09 12.25
CA ALA A 51 -24.35 3.01 11.75
C ALA A 51 -23.82 1.57 11.72
N SER A 52 -24.22 0.73 12.68
CA SER A 52 -23.87 -0.69 12.73
C SER A 52 -24.47 -1.53 11.61
N GLY A 53 -25.48 -1.02 10.90
CA GLY A 53 -26.07 -1.65 9.72
C GLY A 53 -25.39 -1.24 8.41
N VAL A 54 -24.45 -0.30 8.45
CA VAL A 54 -23.73 0.17 7.25
C VAL A 54 -22.54 -0.74 6.98
N GLU A 55 -22.52 -1.36 5.80
CA GLU A 55 -21.48 -2.30 5.40
C GLU A 55 -20.66 -1.77 4.23
N PHE A 56 -19.36 -2.05 4.26
CA PHE A 56 -18.39 -1.69 3.21
C PHE A 56 -17.78 -2.96 2.63
N ALA A 57 -18.07 -3.24 1.35
CA ALA A 57 -17.56 -4.42 0.65
C ALA A 57 -16.68 -4.00 -0.54
N LYS A 58 -15.38 -4.34 -0.49
CA LYS A 58 -14.48 -4.13 -1.64
C LYS A 58 -14.94 -4.98 -2.82
N LEU A 59 -15.03 -4.38 -4.01
CA LEU A 59 -15.37 -5.07 -5.23
C LEU A 59 -14.11 -5.70 -5.85
N ALA A 60 -14.03 -7.03 -5.84
CA ALA A 60 -12.86 -7.78 -6.28
C ALA A 60 -12.39 -7.37 -7.68
N GLY A 61 -11.08 -7.18 -7.84
CA GLY A 61 -10.46 -6.78 -9.11
C GLY A 61 -10.65 -5.31 -9.49
N THR A 62 -11.21 -4.48 -8.59
CA THR A 62 -11.42 -3.04 -8.84
C THR A 62 -10.95 -2.20 -7.65
N THR A 63 -10.80 -0.88 -7.85
CA THR A 63 -10.55 0.10 -6.78
C THR A 63 -11.85 0.72 -6.27
N ASN A 64 -12.93 -0.07 -6.21
CA ASN A 64 -14.25 0.36 -5.80
C ASN A 64 -14.74 -0.39 -4.56
N VAL A 65 -15.52 0.30 -3.73
CA VAL A 65 -16.20 -0.24 -2.55
C VAL A 65 -17.70 -0.06 -2.74
N LYS A 66 -18.48 -1.10 -2.45
CA LYS A 66 -19.92 -1.02 -2.32
C LYS A 66 -20.27 -0.70 -0.88
N VAL A 67 -20.96 0.40 -0.65
CA VAL A 67 -21.53 0.77 0.65
C VAL A 67 -23.01 0.39 0.64
N THR A 68 -23.46 -0.36 1.63
CA THR A 68 -24.84 -0.83 1.75
C THR A 68 -25.39 -0.48 3.13
N TRP A 69 -26.67 -0.13 3.23
CA TRP A 69 -27.35 0.17 4.50
C TRP A 69 -28.75 -0.46 4.53
N PRO A 70 -29.39 -0.59 5.71
CA PRO A 70 -30.74 -1.09 5.83
C PRO A 70 -31.76 -0.13 5.18
N VAL A 71 -32.81 -0.70 4.60
CA VAL A 71 -33.94 0.08 4.08
C VAL A 71 -34.75 0.66 5.25
N ILE A 72 -34.95 1.97 5.24
CA ILE A 72 -35.90 2.68 6.10
C ILE A 72 -37.27 2.71 5.43
N MET A 73 -38.23 2.09 6.08
CA MET A 73 -39.61 2.02 5.59
C MET A 73 -40.22 3.43 5.52
N GLY A 74 -40.88 3.72 4.40
CA GLY A 74 -41.49 5.03 4.15
C GLY A 74 -40.52 6.13 3.70
N ALA A 75 -39.25 5.81 3.45
CA ALA A 75 -38.27 6.74 2.87
C ALA A 75 -38.61 7.14 1.42
N GLY A 76 -38.21 8.35 1.04
CA GLY A 76 -38.27 8.83 -0.35
C GLY A 76 -36.96 8.64 -1.13
N GLY A 77 -35.91 8.14 -0.46
CA GLY A 77 -34.55 7.98 -0.96
C GLY A 77 -33.54 8.30 0.13
N TYR A 78 -32.26 8.37 -0.23
CA TYR A 78 -31.18 8.70 0.70
C TYR A 78 -30.26 9.76 0.10
N GLN A 79 -29.76 10.66 0.94
CA GLN A 79 -28.63 11.53 0.59
C GLN A 79 -27.36 10.92 1.16
N PHE A 80 -26.38 10.67 0.29
CA PHE A 80 -25.13 10.00 0.63
C PHE A 80 -23.92 10.90 0.35
N SER A 81 -23.00 10.95 1.31
CA SER A 81 -21.67 11.55 1.16
C SER A 81 -20.60 10.59 1.68
N LEU A 82 -19.42 10.63 1.05
CA LEU A 82 -18.25 9.85 1.46
C LEU A 82 -17.03 10.76 1.47
N TYR A 83 -16.29 10.73 2.57
CA TYR A 83 -15.10 11.55 2.78
C TYR A 83 -13.91 10.68 3.16
N ILE A 84 -12.73 11.06 2.68
CA ILE A 84 -11.46 10.63 3.27
C ILE A 84 -11.22 11.49 4.51
N VAL A 85 -10.93 10.84 5.63
CA VAL A 85 -10.75 11.46 6.96
C VAL A 85 -9.41 11.10 7.58
N ASP A 86 -8.37 10.92 6.75
CA ASP A 86 -6.99 10.81 7.22
C ASP A 86 -6.60 12.06 8.05
N ASP A 87 -7.12 13.23 7.67
CA ASP A 87 -7.19 14.44 8.51
C ASP A 87 -8.67 14.71 8.85
N PRO A 88 -9.16 14.35 10.05
CA PRO A 88 -10.54 14.64 10.44
C PRO A 88 -10.88 16.13 10.46
N SER A 89 -9.89 17.02 10.61
CA SER A 89 -10.09 18.47 10.61
C SER A 89 -10.24 19.03 9.19
N ASN A 90 -9.74 18.33 8.18
CA ASN A 90 -9.79 18.73 6.77
C ASN A 90 -10.22 17.56 5.87
N PRO A 91 -11.47 17.06 6.00
CA PRO A 91 -11.95 15.92 5.24
C PRO A 91 -11.94 16.19 3.73
N ILE A 92 -11.50 15.20 2.94
CA ILE A 92 -11.48 15.28 1.48
C ILE A 92 -12.70 14.57 0.93
N THR A 93 -13.56 15.32 0.24
CA THR A 93 -14.77 14.78 -0.40
C THR A 93 -14.44 13.79 -1.52
N VAL A 94 -15.01 12.58 -1.44
CA VAL A 94 -15.04 11.58 -2.52
C VAL A 94 -16.36 11.68 -3.29
N VAL A 95 -17.47 11.59 -2.54
CA VAL A 95 -18.84 11.77 -3.02
C VAL A 95 -19.53 12.76 -2.09
N LYS A 96 -20.37 13.65 -2.63
CA LYS A 96 -21.08 14.65 -1.84
C LYS A 96 -22.54 14.74 -2.27
N ASP A 97 -23.42 14.69 -1.27
CA ASP A 97 -24.85 14.97 -1.34
C ASP A 97 -25.53 14.27 -2.53
N SER A 98 -25.11 13.03 -2.82
CA SER A 98 -25.68 12.26 -3.92
C SER A 98 -27.01 11.66 -3.48
N ILE A 99 -28.06 11.88 -4.27
CA ILE A 99 -29.36 11.26 -4.04
C ILE A 99 -29.33 9.84 -4.60
N ILE A 100 -29.60 8.87 -3.73
CA ILE A 100 -29.58 7.45 -4.04
C ILE A 100 -31.00 6.91 -3.94
N ASP A 101 -31.45 6.31 -5.04
CA ASP A 101 -32.66 5.49 -5.09
C ASP A 101 -32.27 4.04 -4.80
N GLY A 102 -32.64 3.54 -3.63
CA GLY A 102 -32.18 2.27 -3.08
C GLY A 102 -31.20 2.42 -1.90
N ALA A 103 -30.74 1.29 -1.36
CA ALA A 103 -29.98 1.24 -0.11
C ALA A 103 -28.51 0.83 -0.29
N SER A 104 -27.93 1.15 -1.45
CA SER A 104 -26.50 0.93 -1.69
C SER A 104 -25.93 1.85 -2.76
N VAL A 105 -24.62 2.11 -2.69
CA VAL A 105 -23.87 2.90 -3.67
C VAL A 105 -22.48 2.31 -3.88
N VAL A 106 -21.91 2.47 -5.08
CA VAL A 106 -20.53 2.08 -5.38
C VAL A 106 -19.68 3.33 -5.49
N CYS A 107 -18.55 3.36 -4.77
CA CYS A 107 -17.63 4.50 -4.71
C CYS A 107 -16.20 4.04 -4.98
N PRO A 108 -15.34 4.87 -5.59
CA PRO A 108 -13.91 4.60 -5.64
C PRO A 108 -13.30 4.71 -4.22
N TYR A 109 -12.26 3.93 -3.96
CA TYR A 109 -11.47 4.04 -2.74
C TYR A 109 -9.96 4.00 -3.04
N LEU A 110 -9.17 4.37 -2.04
CA LEU A 110 -7.71 4.31 -2.02
C LEU A 110 -7.26 3.38 -0.88
N ASP A 111 -6.19 2.63 -1.11
CA ASP A 111 -5.57 1.82 -0.06
C ASP A 111 -4.97 2.73 1.04
N ASP A 112 -4.75 2.15 2.22
CA ASP A 112 -4.19 2.84 3.40
C ASP A 112 -4.84 4.20 3.70
N THR A 113 -6.18 4.23 3.79
CA THR A 113 -6.99 5.45 3.90
C THR A 113 -8.19 5.24 4.82
N ASN A 114 -8.47 6.24 5.67
CA ASN A 114 -9.64 6.28 6.54
C ASN A 114 -10.79 7.03 5.88
N TYR A 115 -12.02 6.54 6.08
CA TYR A 115 -13.24 7.04 5.48
C TYR A 115 -14.35 7.29 6.50
N LYS A 116 -15.17 8.29 6.21
CA LYS A 116 -16.45 8.55 6.87
C LYS A 116 -17.55 8.63 5.82
N ALA A 117 -18.59 7.81 5.96
CA ALA A 117 -19.82 7.91 5.18
C ALA A 117 -20.89 8.65 6.00
N GLU A 118 -21.61 9.56 5.35
CA GLU A 118 -22.76 10.25 5.91
C GLU A 118 -24.02 9.86 5.11
N ILE A 119 -25.05 9.39 5.80
CA ILE A 119 -26.31 8.94 5.18
C ILE A 119 -27.48 9.67 5.84
N VAL A 120 -28.28 10.37 5.06
CA VAL A 120 -29.53 11.01 5.51
C VAL A 120 -30.71 10.35 4.83
N THR A 121 -31.66 9.82 5.60
CA THR A 121 -32.94 9.34 5.05
C THR A 121 -33.80 10.52 4.61
N LEU A 122 -34.18 10.55 3.33
CA LEU A 122 -35.01 11.61 2.79
C LEU A 122 -36.49 11.32 3.01
N GLY A 123 -37.25 12.38 3.33
CA GLY A 123 -38.70 12.31 3.52
C GLY A 123 -39.43 11.88 2.24
N ASN A 124 -40.65 11.39 2.43
CA ASN A 124 -41.53 10.98 1.34
C ASN A 124 -42.83 11.79 1.40
N ALA A 125 -42.95 12.76 0.49
CA ALA A 125 -44.11 13.65 0.43
C ALA A 125 -45.43 12.90 0.21
N LYS A 126 -45.42 11.78 -0.54
CA LYS A 126 -46.64 10.97 -0.77
C LYS A 126 -47.13 10.29 0.51
N LEU A 127 -46.23 10.04 1.46
CA LEU A 127 -46.52 9.41 2.76
C LEU A 127 -46.57 10.42 3.91
N ASN A 128 -46.44 11.71 3.62
CA ASN A 128 -46.30 12.79 4.61
C ASN A 128 -45.16 12.54 5.63
N ASN A 129 -44.07 11.89 5.19
CA ASN A 129 -42.90 11.62 6.04
C ASN A 129 -41.85 12.72 5.88
N ALA A 130 -41.27 13.17 6.98
CA ALA A 130 -40.22 14.19 7.01
C ALA A 130 -38.81 13.57 6.93
N THR A 131 -37.87 14.29 6.31
CA THR A 131 -36.44 13.95 6.21
C THR A 131 -35.79 13.88 7.59
N ALA A 132 -34.93 12.88 7.81
CA ALA A 132 -34.19 12.73 9.05
C ALA A 132 -33.44 14.02 9.46
N THR A 133 -33.44 14.31 10.76
CA THR A 133 -32.85 15.54 11.31
C THR A 133 -31.32 15.48 11.42
N SER A 134 -30.75 14.29 11.42
CA SER A 134 -29.31 14.06 11.49
C SER A 134 -28.85 12.94 10.55
N PRO A 135 -27.66 13.05 9.97
CA PRO A 135 -27.05 11.96 9.25
C PRO A 135 -26.64 10.83 10.21
N THR A 136 -26.60 9.62 9.68
CA THR A 136 -25.79 8.54 10.24
C THR A 136 -24.35 8.72 9.79
N GLU A 137 -23.41 8.62 10.71
CA GLU A 137 -21.98 8.60 10.41
C GLU A 137 -21.42 7.19 10.58
N ALA A 138 -20.94 6.59 9.49
CA ALA A 138 -20.29 5.27 9.51
C ALA A 138 -18.81 5.41 9.15
N SER A 139 -17.93 4.83 9.96
CA SER A 139 -16.48 4.85 9.74
C SER A 139 -16.02 3.58 9.03
N TRP A 140 -15.05 3.71 8.13
CA TRP A 140 -14.42 2.58 7.46
C TRP A 140 -12.94 2.88 7.22
N SER A 141 -12.10 1.85 7.31
CA SER A 141 -10.68 2.00 7.01
C SER A 141 -10.23 0.90 6.06
N THR A 142 -9.37 1.25 5.12
CA THR A 142 -8.68 0.28 4.26
C THR A 142 -7.36 -0.21 4.87
N LEU A 143 -6.96 0.35 6.01
CA LEU A 143 -5.78 -0.06 6.77
C LEU A 143 -6.00 -1.43 7.42
N VAL A 144 -4.92 -2.20 7.51
CA VAL A 144 -4.90 -3.44 8.30
C VAL A 144 -5.08 -3.08 9.78
N PRO A 145 -5.95 -3.76 10.55
CA PRO A 145 -6.03 -3.54 11.99
C PRO A 145 -4.65 -3.70 12.65
N ALA A 146 -4.26 -2.74 13.50
CA ALA A 146 -2.92 -2.68 14.05
C ALA A 146 -2.88 -2.66 15.58
N THR A 147 -1.78 -3.17 16.13
CA THR A 147 -1.43 -3.02 17.54
C THR A 147 -0.65 -1.72 17.73
N SER A 148 -1.12 -0.81 18.58
CA SER A 148 -0.44 0.46 18.84
C SER A 148 0.82 0.26 19.68
N ILE A 149 1.92 0.91 19.29
CA ILE A 149 3.18 0.95 20.06
C ILE A 149 3.28 2.30 20.78
N PRO A 150 3.51 2.32 22.11
CA PRO A 150 3.63 3.56 22.88
C PRO A 150 4.74 4.48 22.36
N ASP A 151 4.46 5.78 22.29
CA ASP A 151 5.46 6.81 21.99
C ASP A 151 6.63 6.75 22.98
N GLY A 152 7.85 7.03 22.50
CA GLY A 152 9.09 6.94 23.25
C GLY A 152 9.70 5.53 23.32
N ALA A 153 9.05 4.51 22.76
CA ALA A 153 9.55 3.14 22.82
C ALA A 153 10.84 2.95 22.01
N ASP A 154 11.75 2.12 22.55
CA ASP A 154 12.76 1.44 21.76
C ASP A 154 12.12 0.20 21.12
N LEU A 155 12.05 0.19 19.79
CA LEU A 155 11.37 -0.85 19.03
C LEU A 155 12.09 -2.21 19.17
N THR A 156 13.41 -2.22 19.28
CA THR A 156 14.17 -3.45 19.51
C THR A 156 13.73 -4.13 20.81
N THR A 157 13.66 -3.37 21.90
CA THR A 157 13.22 -3.85 23.21
C THR A 157 11.74 -4.22 23.18
N TRP A 158 10.89 -3.38 22.58
CA TRP A 158 9.45 -3.62 22.54
C TRP A 158 9.09 -4.92 21.80
N PHE A 159 9.70 -5.19 20.65
CA PHE A 159 9.46 -6.43 19.90
C PHE A 159 10.13 -7.65 20.53
N ALA A 160 11.15 -7.49 21.37
CA ALA A 160 11.69 -8.58 22.19
C ALA A 160 10.68 -8.99 23.29
N ASP A 161 10.02 -8.02 23.93
CA ASP A 161 9.01 -8.25 24.96
C ASP A 161 7.63 -8.64 24.37
N ASN A 162 7.36 -8.23 23.12
CA ASN A 162 6.11 -8.47 22.40
C ASN A 162 6.41 -9.14 21.04
N PRO A 163 6.90 -10.39 21.05
CA PRO A 163 7.30 -11.08 19.84
C PRO A 163 6.11 -11.28 18.89
N VAL A 164 6.37 -11.19 17.58
CA VAL A 164 5.37 -11.42 16.54
C VAL A 164 5.11 -12.92 16.42
N THR A 165 3.92 -13.38 16.80
CA THR A 165 3.57 -14.82 16.85
C THR A 165 2.47 -15.25 15.86
N SER A 166 1.76 -14.31 15.23
CA SER A 166 0.61 -14.59 14.37
C SER A 166 0.76 -14.13 12.92
N GLY A 167 1.91 -13.56 12.55
CA GLY A 167 2.10 -12.95 11.23
C GLY A 167 2.41 -13.93 10.10
N LYS A 168 2.62 -15.22 10.40
CA LYS A 168 3.03 -16.21 9.40
C LYS A 168 2.01 -16.40 8.26
N ASP A 169 0.73 -16.54 8.60
CA ASP A 169 -0.34 -16.84 7.63
C ASP A 169 -1.14 -15.59 7.23
N THR A 170 -1.22 -14.57 8.08
CA THR A 170 -1.98 -13.34 7.86
C THR A 170 -1.13 -12.14 8.25
N GLU A 171 -1.15 -11.09 7.44
CA GLU A 171 -0.43 -9.84 7.75
C GLU A 171 -0.89 -9.26 9.09
N VAL A 172 0.06 -8.94 9.96
CA VAL A 172 -0.18 -8.22 11.21
C VAL A 172 0.43 -6.83 11.12
N ALA A 173 -0.29 -5.84 11.65
CA ALA A 173 0.18 -4.46 11.65
C ALA A 173 0.50 -3.96 13.05
N TYR A 174 1.50 -3.10 13.13
CA TYR A 174 1.92 -2.36 14.31
C TYR A 174 1.97 -0.88 13.95
N GLU A 175 1.34 -0.05 14.79
CA GLU A 175 1.13 1.37 14.50
C GLU A 175 1.86 2.25 15.52
N LEU A 176 2.69 3.13 15.00
CA LEU A 176 3.37 4.19 15.74
C LEU A 176 2.46 5.41 15.84
N ALA A 177 2.52 6.12 16.97
CA ALA A 177 1.73 7.32 17.21
C ALA A 177 2.05 8.42 16.19
N ALA A 178 1.05 9.24 15.86
CA ALA A 178 1.22 10.43 15.02
C ALA A 178 2.28 11.37 15.62
N GLY A 179 3.31 11.70 14.83
CA GLY A 179 4.43 12.54 15.25
C GLY A 179 5.32 11.93 16.35
N GLY A 180 5.06 10.68 16.73
CA GLY A 180 5.74 10.00 17.84
C GLY A 180 7.23 9.79 17.57
N THR A 181 8.00 9.62 18.64
CA THR A 181 9.45 9.45 18.63
C THR A 181 9.84 8.07 19.14
N TYR A 182 10.68 7.37 18.39
CA TYR A 182 11.03 5.99 18.63
C TYR A 182 12.51 5.76 18.37
N THR A 183 13.05 4.69 18.95
CA THR A 183 14.44 4.29 18.71
C THR A 183 14.57 2.84 18.26
N ILE A 184 15.67 2.54 17.58
CA ILE A 184 16.11 1.18 17.27
C ILE A 184 17.54 1.04 17.80
N SER A 185 17.70 0.38 18.94
CA SER A 185 19.01 0.17 19.57
C SER A 185 19.80 -1.03 19.01
N GLY A 186 19.13 -1.94 18.29
CA GLY A 186 19.75 -3.15 17.73
C GLY A 186 18.99 -3.71 16.53
N ASP A 187 19.21 -4.99 16.22
CA ASP A 187 18.49 -5.65 15.12
C ASP A 187 17.00 -5.80 15.45
N LEU A 188 16.14 -5.40 14.52
CA LEU A 188 14.69 -5.58 14.58
C LEU A 188 14.30 -6.72 13.64
N ASP A 189 14.20 -7.94 14.18
CA ASP A 189 13.95 -9.17 13.41
C ASP A 189 12.50 -9.61 13.52
N PHE A 190 11.80 -9.58 12.38
CA PHE A 190 10.41 -10.03 12.28
C PHE A 190 10.28 -11.52 11.93
N GLY A 191 11.39 -12.23 11.71
CA GLY A 191 11.39 -13.64 11.37
C GLY A 191 10.65 -13.93 10.06
N VAL A 192 9.83 -14.98 10.07
CA VAL A 192 8.99 -15.42 8.93
C VAL A 192 7.66 -14.68 8.83
N ASN A 193 7.39 -13.74 9.74
CA ASN A 193 6.09 -13.11 9.84
C ASN A 193 5.89 -12.04 8.77
N ASN A 194 4.66 -11.93 8.28
CA ASN A 194 4.20 -10.84 7.43
C ASN A 194 3.85 -9.64 8.33
N VAL A 195 4.72 -8.63 8.34
CA VAL A 195 4.61 -7.50 9.26
C VAL A 195 4.47 -6.19 8.52
N GLN A 196 3.49 -5.40 8.95
CA GLN A 196 3.42 -3.98 8.62
C GLN A 196 3.80 -3.16 9.84
N LEU A 197 4.90 -2.41 9.76
CA LEU A 197 5.22 -1.36 10.73
C LEU A 197 4.89 -0.02 10.08
N ARG A 198 3.92 0.70 10.64
CA ARG A 198 3.46 1.97 10.06
C ARG A 198 3.40 3.09 11.09
N GLY A 199 3.66 4.32 10.64
CA GLY A 199 3.31 5.53 11.36
C GLY A 199 1.98 6.12 10.88
N ASN A 200 1.72 7.37 11.23
CA ASN A 200 0.59 8.12 10.73
C ASN A 200 0.91 8.76 9.37
N LYS A 201 -0.05 8.76 8.44
CA LYS A 201 0.10 9.23 7.05
C LYS A 201 0.36 10.73 6.88
N LEU A 202 -0.02 11.55 7.86
CA LEU A 202 0.10 13.01 7.79
C LEU A 202 1.16 13.56 8.73
N ASP A 203 1.33 12.92 9.88
CA ASP A 203 2.32 13.28 10.88
C ASP A 203 3.18 12.04 11.14
N HIS A 204 4.17 11.83 10.27
CA HIS A 204 5.00 10.62 10.28
C HIS A 204 5.67 10.42 11.65
N ALA A 205 5.72 9.16 12.08
CA ALA A 205 6.51 8.80 13.25
C ALA A 205 8.00 8.90 12.94
N LYS A 206 8.80 9.27 13.93
CA LYS A 206 10.24 9.49 13.83
C LYS A 206 10.99 8.38 14.53
N VAL A 207 11.69 7.56 13.78
CA VAL A 207 12.46 6.40 14.27
C VAL A 207 13.95 6.67 14.08
N LYS A 208 14.68 6.76 15.19
CA LYS A 208 16.13 6.96 15.17
C LYS A 208 16.88 5.68 15.52
N PHE A 209 17.79 5.26 14.66
CA PHE A 209 18.76 4.24 15.05
C PHE A 209 19.71 4.82 16.11
N THR A 210 19.91 4.10 17.21
CA THR A 210 20.80 4.49 18.32
C THR A 210 21.98 3.53 18.50
N GLY A 211 21.94 2.38 17.84
CA GLY A 211 23.03 1.41 17.78
C GLY A 211 23.23 0.82 16.38
N PRO A 212 24.21 -0.08 16.19
CA PRO A 212 24.44 -0.78 14.92
C PRO A 212 23.36 -1.85 14.72
N GLY A 213 22.17 -1.43 14.29
CA GLY A 213 21.03 -2.30 14.03
C GLY A 213 20.60 -2.29 12.56
N SER A 214 19.83 -3.31 12.19
CA SER A 214 19.12 -3.40 10.91
C SER A 214 17.70 -3.91 11.14
N ILE A 215 16.78 -3.56 10.25
CA ILE A 215 15.52 -4.28 10.11
C ILE A 215 15.82 -5.60 9.39
N ILE A 216 15.28 -6.71 9.89
CA ILE A 216 15.51 -8.06 9.35
C ILE A 216 14.19 -8.72 8.97
N SER A 217 14.13 -9.25 7.75
CA SER A 217 13.13 -10.26 7.36
C SER A 217 13.82 -11.60 7.13
N CYS A 218 13.23 -12.67 7.66
CA CYS A 218 13.62 -14.05 7.36
C CYS A 218 12.69 -14.70 6.32
N GLY A 219 11.99 -13.89 5.51
CA GLY A 219 11.22 -14.34 4.35
C GLY A 219 9.70 -14.24 4.50
N GLY A 220 9.22 -13.59 5.57
CA GLY A 220 7.89 -12.98 5.58
C GLY A 220 7.86 -11.67 4.79
N GLY A 221 6.66 -11.25 4.40
CA GLY A 221 6.42 -9.92 3.83
C GLY A 221 6.72 -8.82 4.85
N LEU A 222 7.15 -7.65 4.37
CA LEU A 222 7.47 -6.52 5.22
C LEU A 222 6.95 -5.24 4.57
N ALA A 223 6.10 -4.51 5.27
CA ALA A 223 5.67 -3.18 4.86
C ALA A 223 6.11 -2.13 5.89
N LEU A 224 6.97 -1.20 5.47
CA LEU A 224 7.30 0.00 6.22
C LEU A 224 6.56 1.18 5.60
N LYS A 225 5.67 1.84 6.36
CA LYS A 225 4.82 2.91 5.82
C LYS A 225 4.79 4.15 6.72
N PHE A 226 4.85 5.34 6.13
CA PHE A 226 4.59 6.61 6.84
C PHE A 226 5.52 6.87 8.04
N ILE A 227 6.82 6.58 7.88
CA ILE A 227 7.84 6.71 8.93
C ILE A 227 9.05 7.49 8.41
N GLU A 228 9.57 8.37 9.26
CA GLU A 228 10.87 9.00 9.11
C GLU A 228 11.93 8.18 9.87
N PHE A 229 12.87 7.57 9.16
CA PHE A 229 14.00 6.85 9.72
C PHE A 229 15.27 7.71 9.68
N ASP A 230 15.98 7.81 10.80
CA ASP A 230 17.33 8.38 10.85
C ASP A 230 18.37 7.28 11.12
N CYS A 231 19.16 6.97 10.10
CA CYS A 231 20.17 5.90 10.10
C CYS A 231 21.60 6.39 10.42
N ASP A 232 21.78 7.64 10.87
CA ASP A 232 23.09 8.31 10.90
C ASP A 232 24.20 7.53 11.62
N VAL A 233 23.84 6.83 12.72
CA VAL A 233 24.76 6.05 13.56
C VAL A 233 25.16 4.70 12.97
N VAL A 234 24.46 4.23 11.92
CA VAL A 234 24.61 2.89 11.35
C VAL A 234 25.77 2.86 10.32
N THR A 235 26.99 3.19 10.77
CA THR A 235 28.17 3.27 9.90
C THR A 235 28.59 1.88 9.40
N GLY A 236 28.69 1.70 8.08
CA GLY A 236 28.98 0.40 7.45
C GLY A 236 27.86 -0.64 7.54
N GLY A 237 26.71 -0.28 8.15
CA GLY A 237 25.58 -1.19 8.37
C GLY A 237 24.53 -1.15 7.26
N THR A 238 23.43 -1.87 7.48
CA THR A 238 22.35 -2.02 6.50
C THR A 238 21.04 -1.51 7.09
N PHE A 239 20.25 -0.78 6.32
CA PHE A 239 18.88 -0.42 6.74
C PHE A 239 17.97 -1.67 6.80
N LEU A 240 17.76 -2.36 5.67
CA LEU A 240 17.06 -3.65 5.61
C LEU A 240 18.00 -4.79 5.18
N LYS A 241 18.14 -5.83 6.01
CA LYS A 241 18.88 -7.06 5.66
C LYS A 241 18.01 -8.31 5.74
N PHE A 242 18.50 -9.40 5.15
CA PHE A 242 17.84 -10.69 5.20
C PHE A 242 18.52 -11.62 6.22
N GLY A 243 17.70 -12.35 6.97
CA GLY A 243 18.11 -13.32 7.97
C GLY A 243 18.34 -14.72 7.39
N ASN A 244 18.45 -15.72 8.25
CA ASN A 244 18.60 -17.10 7.80
C ASN A 244 17.34 -17.58 7.08
N VAL A 245 17.50 -18.30 5.97
CA VAL A 245 16.40 -18.89 5.21
C VAL A 245 15.75 -20.02 6.03
N PRO A 246 14.49 -19.88 6.45
CA PRO A 246 13.79 -20.89 7.23
C PRO A 246 13.37 -22.06 6.33
N SER A 247 13.35 -23.28 6.89
CA SER A 247 13.06 -24.50 6.12
C SER A 247 11.68 -24.51 5.48
N GLU A 248 10.72 -23.82 6.11
CA GLU A 248 9.32 -23.76 5.71
C GLU A 248 9.04 -22.96 4.43
N ILE A 249 9.96 -22.07 4.03
CA ILE A 249 9.83 -21.30 2.79
C ILE A 249 10.77 -21.80 1.68
N LEU A 250 11.41 -22.96 1.87
CA LEU A 250 12.32 -23.51 0.89
C LEU A 250 11.59 -23.98 -0.37
N GLY A 251 11.95 -23.40 -1.51
CA GLY A 251 11.50 -23.80 -2.83
C GLY A 251 12.34 -24.89 -3.48
N MET A 252 12.03 -25.19 -4.75
CA MET A 252 12.51 -26.31 -5.58
C MET A 252 14.05 -26.39 -5.80
N ASN A 253 14.83 -25.48 -5.22
CA ASN A 253 16.28 -25.36 -5.37
C ASN A 253 16.92 -24.71 -4.12
N SER A 254 16.30 -24.90 -2.95
CA SER A 254 16.72 -24.33 -1.67
C SER A 254 16.75 -22.79 -1.60
N TYR A 255 15.96 -22.12 -2.44
CA TYR A 255 15.66 -20.69 -2.30
C TYR A 255 14.66 -20.51 -1.16
N GLY A 256 14.82 -19.47 -0.32
CA GLY A 256 13.68 -18.94 0.41
C GLY A 256 12.76 -18.21 -0.56
N ILE A 257 11.53 -18.69 -0.76
CA ILE A 257 10.54 -18.02 -1.62
C ILE A 257 9.72 -17.06 -0.77
N VAL A 258 9.84 -15.76 -1.06
CA VAL A 258 9.06 -14.69 -0.40
C VAL A 258 7.95 -14.27 -1.35
N THR A 259 6.73 -14.75 -1.14
CA THR A 259 5.57 -14.43 -2.00
C THR A 259 4.85 -13.16 -1.57
N ASN A 260 4.84 -12.89 -0.26
CA ASN A 260 4.29 -11.65 0.29
C ASN A 260 5.21 -10.46 -0.03
N PRO A 261 4.63 -9.27 -0.28
CA PRO A 261 5.40 -8.15 -0.78
C PRO A 261 6.34 -7.56 0.29
N MET A 262 7.47 -7.05 -0.17
CA MET A 262 8.35 -6.16 0.57
C MET A 262 8.06 -4.72 0.10
N ILE A 263 7.70 -3.81 1.00
CA ILE A 263 7.20 -2.48 0.67
C ILE A 263 7.85 -1.42 1.56
N PHE A 264 8.43 -0.39 0.94
CA PHE A 264 8.64 0.91 1.56
C PHE A 264 7.66 1.90 0.91
N GLN A 265 6.80 2.55 1.69
CA GLN A 265 5.78 3.46 1.16
C GLN A 265 5.71 4.74 1.98
N SER A 266 5.86 5.89 1.31
CA SER A 266 5.75 7.19 1.97
C SER A 266 6.67 7.31 3.19
N CYS A 267 7.90 6.79 3.07
CA CYS A 267 8.90 6.89 4.13
C CYS A 267 9.96 7.95 3.78
N GLU A 268 10.49 8.60 4.81
CA GLU A 268 11.76 9.31 4.70
C GLU A 268 12.85 8.44 5.32
N ILE A 269 13.82 7.98 4.54
CA ILE A 269 14.92 7.14 5.03
C ILE A 269 16.20 7.95 4.91
N LEU A 270 16.62 8.52 6.04
CA LEU A 270 17.68 9.50 6.11
C LEU A 270 19.00 8.89 6.56
N ASN A 271 20.10 9.47 6.04
CA ASN A 271 21.46 9.19 6.45
C ASN A 271 21.89 7.71 6.31
N VAL A 272 21.41 7.01 5.29
CA VAL A 272 21.86 5.63 4.98
C VAL A 272 23.35 5.64 4.64
N ARG A 273 24.18 4.89 5.39
CA ARG A 273 25.65 4.95 5.27
C ARG A 273 26.30 3.91 4.36
N HIS A 274 25.62 2.79 4.07
CA HIS A 274 26.20 1.74 3.23
C HIS A 274 25.13 1.04 2.38
N TYR A 275 24.39 0.08 2.94
CA TYR A 275 23.31 -0.61 2.22
C TYR A 275 21.93 -0.06 2.61
N LEU A 276 21.11 0.29 1.62
CA LEU A 276 19.67 0.45 1.83
C LEU A 276 19.04 -0.94 1.99
N VAL A 277 19.42 -1.87 1.12
CA VAL A 277 18.98 -3.27 1.17
C VAL A 277 20.18 -4.18 0.95
N ASN A 278 20.34 -5.19 1.79
CA ASN A 278 21.37 -6.22 1.63
C ASN A 278 20.79 -7.61 1.82
N ILE A 279 20.93 -8.47 0.80
CA ILE A 279 20.57 -9.88 0.93
C ILE A 279 21.46 -10.64 1.92
N ASN A 280 22.58 -10.05 2.35
CA ASN A 280 23.38 -10.55 3.45
C ASN A 280 23.92 -11.98 3.19
N GLY A 281 24.25 -12.28 1.92
CA GLY A 281 24.73 -13.59 1.49
C GLY A 281 23.67 -14.70 1.51
N LYS A 282 22.39 -14.36 1.67
CA LYS A 282 21.28 -15.33 1.79
C LYS A 282 20.63 -15.59 0.43
N ASN A 283 20.10 -16.80 0.24
CA ASN A 283 19.53 -17.24 -1.03
C ASN A 283 18.01 -17.06 -1.02
N TYR A 284 17.54 -15.86 -1.38
CA TYR A 284 16.11 -15.56 -1.47
C TYR A 284 15.66 -15.29 -2.90
N ALA A 285 14.46 -15.80 -3.23
CA ALA A 285 13.70 -15.42 -4.40
C ALA A 285 12.51 -14.58 -3.93
N ILE A 286 12.57 -13.26 -4.17
CA ILE A 286 11.57 -12.31 -3.67
C ILE A 286 10.58 -12.03 -4.80
N GLN A 287 9.29 -12.26 -4.57
CA GLN A 287 8.28 -12.08 -5.60
C GLN A 287 8.04 -10.61 -5.91
N ASN A 288 7.78 -9.79 -4.90
CA ASN A 288 7.51 -8.36 -5.07
C ASN A 288 8.36 -7.55 -4.09
N PHE A 289 9.11 -6.58 -4.61
CA PHE A 289 9.75 -5.55 -3.79
C PHE A 289 9.41 -4.18 -4.37
N ILE A 290 8.74 -3.35 -3.57
CA ILE A 290 8.20 -2.06 -3.95
C ILE A 290 8.81 -0.96 -3.06
N ILE A 291 9.32 0.10 -3.68
CA ILE A 291 9.71 1.35 -3.00
C ILE A 291 8.92 2.47 -3.64
N ARG A 292 8.01 3.10 -2.91
CA ARG A 292 7.14 4.13 -3.49
C ARG A 292 6.95 5.34 -2.62
N ASP A 293 6.84 6.50 -3.27
CA ASP A 293 6.60 7.79 -2.62
C ASP A 293 7.61 8.10 -1.49
N CYS A 294 8.86 7.62 -1.60
CA CYS A 294 9.86 7.75 -0.54
C CYS A 294 10.85 8.90 -0.82
N LEU A 295 11.43 9.43 0.26
CA LEU A 295 12.61 10.29 0.21
C LEU A 295 13.80 9.56 0.86
N ILE A 296 14.87 9.32 0.12
CA ILE A 296 16.00 8.51 0.58
C ILE A 296 17.29 9.32 0.47
N LYS A 297 17.82 9.73 1.64
CA LYS A 297 19.12 10.41 1.77
C LYS A 297 20.19 9.39 2.13
N LEU A 298 21.28 9.38 1.36
CA LEU A 298 22.34 8.41 1.57
C LEU A 298 23.74 9.00 1.39
N TYR A 299 24.71 8.30 1.96
CA TYR A 299 26.15 8.54 1.81
C TYR A 299 26.73 7.31 1.12
N GLN A 300 26.61 7.23 -0.21
CA GLN A 300 27.01 6.03 -0.95
C GLN A 300 28.52 5.84 -0.86
N ASP A 301 28.95 4.68 -0.37
CA ASP A 301 30.33 4.22 -0.37
C ASP A 301 30.47 2.82 -1.02
N GLY A 302 29.34 2.15 -1.30
CA GLY A 302 29.23 0.82 -1.89
C GLY A 302 27.95 0.62 -2.73
N ASP A 303 27.65 -0.64 -3.06
CA ASP A 303 26.43 -1.01 -3.78
C ASP A 303 25.20 -0.65 -2.90
N LEU A 304 24.21 0.08 -3.41
CA LEU A 304 23.09 0.58 -2.58
C LEU A 304 22.07 -0.51 -2.25
N ILE A 305 21.65 -1.26 -3.28
CA ILE A 305 20.76 -2.41 -3.18
C ILE A 305 21.56 -3.64 -3.62
N ASN A 306 21.85 -4.51 -2.66
CA ASN A 306 22.79 -5.61 -2.85
C ASN A 306 22.10 -6.97 -2.74
N PHE A 307 21.72 -7.54 -3.88
CA PHE A 307 21.26 -8.91 -4.05
C PHE A 307 22.35 -9.82 -4.62
N ASN A 308 23.62 -9.57 -4.26
CA ASN A 308 24.77 -10.33 -4.74
C ASN A 308 25.04 -11.60 -3.92
N ALA A 309 24.09 -12.53 -3.93
CA ALA A 309 24.30 -13.90 -3.47
C ALA A 309 23.90 -14.87 -4.59
N ASN A 310 24.60 -16.00 -4.70
CA ASN A 310 24.25 -17.02 -5.69
C ASN A 310 22.77 -17.38 -5.55
N SER A 311 22.06 -17.53 -6.66
CA SER A 311 20.66 -17.92 -6.59
C SER A 311 19.82 -16.90 -5.78
N THR A 312 19.99 -15.60 -6.04
CA THR A 312 19.11 -14.55 -5.48
C THR A 312 18.59 -13.65 -6.58
N PHE A 313 17.29 -13.30 -6.51
CA PHE A 313 16.69 -12.31 -7.39
C PHE A 313 15.36 -11.77 -6.84
N VAL A 314 14.94 -10.62 -7.35
CA VAL A 314 13.60 -10.06 -7.16
C VAL A 314 12.84 -10.25 -8.46
N LYS A 315 11.68 -10.89 -8.45
CA LYS A 315 10.86 -11.13 -9.64
C LYS A 315 10.24 -9.84 -10.15
N ASP A 316 9.48 -9.13 -9.32
CA ASP A 316 8.88 -7.84 -9.67
C ASP A 316 9.42 -6.75 -8.74
N PHE A 317 10.32 -5.92 -9.29
CA PHE A 317 10.91 -4.80 -8.57
C PHE A 317 10.28 -3.48 -9.04
N GLU A 318 9.71 -2.72 -8.12
CA GLU A 318 9.10 -1.42 -8.43
C GLU A 318 9.77 -0.32 -7.61
N ILE A 319 10.13 0.77 -8.28
CA ILE A 319 10.41 2.04 -7.65
C ILE A 319 9.57 3.11 -8.32
N SER A 320 8.73 3.79 -7.54
CA SER A 320 7.85 4.84 -8.07
C SER A 320 7.83 6.09 -7.20
N ASN A 321 7.75 7.27 -7.83
CA ASN A 321 7.63 8.58 -7.16
C ASN A 321 8.67 8.81 -6.03
N THR A 322 9.85 8.21 -6.13
CA THR A 322 10.85 8.19 -5.06
C THR A 322 12.03 9.09 -5.41
N THR A 323 12.54 9.81 -4.43
CA THR A 323 13.77 10.61 -4.57
C THR A 323 14.92 9.93 -3.84
N PHE A 324 15.97 9.57 -4.56
CA PHE A 324 17.26 9.18 -4.01
C PHE A 324 18.24 10.33 -4.18
N TYR A 325 18.85 10.80 -3.09
CA TYR A 325 19.90 11.80 -3.17
C TYR A 325 21.10 11.42 -2.32
N ASN A 326 22.24 11.31 -3.02
CA ASN A 326 23.52 10.99 -2.40
C ASN A 326 24.28 12.27 -2.07
N VAL A 327 24.72 12.39 -0.83
CA VAL A 327 25.54 13.51 -0.35
C VAL A 327 27.00 13.12 -0.09
N SER A 328 27.41 11.88 -0.39
CA SER A 328 28.80 11.47 -0.29
C SER A 328 29.68 12.07 -1.40
N ASN A 329 30.94 12.29 -1.06
CA ASN A 329 32.00 12.64 -2.02
C ASN A 329 32.68 11.39 -2.63
N ALA A 330 32.49 10.22 -2.01
CA ALA A 330 33.04 8.93 -2.45
C ALA A 330 32.05 8.22 -3.38
N ASN A 331 32.53 7.65 -4.50
CA ASN A 331 31.68 7.27 -5.63
C ASN A 331 31.98 5.85 -6.14
N ASN A 332 31.87 4.84 -5.28
CA ASN A 332 32.52 3.55 -5.52
C ASN A 332 31.59 2.34 -5.70
N GLY A 333 30.27 2.52 -5.69
CA GLY A 333 29.33 1.40 -5.84
C GLY A 333 28.19 1.62 -6.80
N ARG A 334 27.44 0.54 -7.06
CA ARG A 334 26.33 0.50 -8.02
C ARG A 334 25.02 0.82 -7.34
N PHE A 335 24.00 1.16 -8.12
CA PHE A 335 22.66 1.33 -7.60
C PHE A 335 22.05 -0.02 -7.22
N LEU A 336 22.18 -1.01 -8.11
CA LEU A 336 21.66 -2.36 -7.90
C LEU A 336 22.66 -3.42 -8.36
N ARG A 337 22.87 -4.44 -7.54
CA ARG A 337 23.64 -5.63 -7.90
C ARG A 337 22.81 -6.89 -7.66
N VAL A 338 22.77 -7.79 -8.64
CA VAL A 338 22.02 -9.06 -8.57
C VAL A 338 22.91 -10.21 -9.06
N ALA A 339 22.94 -11.32 -8.31
CA ALA A 339 23.74 -12.49 -8.66
C ALA A 339 22.89 -13.74 -8.97
N GLY A 340 23.07 -14.26 -10.19
CA GLY A 340 22.81 -15.66 -10.56
C GLY A 340 21.36 -16.20 -10.54
N GLY A 341 20.39 -15.53 -9.91
CA GLY A 341 19.00 -16.01 -9.77
C GLY A 341 18.25 -16.16 -11.09
N GLN A 342 17.41 -17.20 -11.18
CA GLN A 342 16.58 -17.48 -12.35
C GLN A 342 15.11 -17.63 -11.95
N ALA A 343 14.23 -16.79 -12.52
CA ALA A 343 12.77 -16.85 -12.39
C ALA A 343 12.20 -18.28 -12.47
N SER A 344 12.57 -19.02 -13.51
CA SER A 344 12.08 -20.39 -13.76
C SER A 344 12.42 -21.37 -12.64
N ARG A 345 13.54 -21.17 -11.93
CA ARG A 345 13.92 -22.02 -10.79
C ARG A 345 13.06 -21.80 -9.54
N ALA A 346 12.37 -20.67 -9.46
CA ALA A 346 11.37 -20.37 -8.45
C ALA A 346 9.92 -20.60 -8.96
N GLY A 347 9.76 -21.15 -10.17
CA GLY A 347 8.44 -21.41 -10.77
C GLY A 347 7.80 -20.22 -11.50
N TRP A 348 8.55 -19.13 -11.75
CA TRP A 348 8.05 -17.96 -12.45
C TRP A 348 8.54 -17.90 -13.91
N THR A 349 7.68 -17.42 -14.81
CA THR A 349 7.96 -17.37 -16.25
C THR A 349 8.59 -16.06 -16.70
N SER A 350 8.42 -14.97 -15.95
CA SER A 350 8.94 -13.65 -16.27
C SER A 350 9.26 -12.83 -15.01
N CYS A 351 10.16 -11.85 -15.17
CA CYS A 351 10.47 -10.84 -14.15
C CYS A 351 10.31 -9.43 -14.74
N SER A 352 10.11 -8.45 -13.86
CA SER A 352 10.01 -7.04 -14.23
C SER A 352 10.81 -6.14 -13.28
N MET A 353 11.38 -5.06 -13.82
CA MET A 353 11.82 -3.90 -13.05
C MET A 353 11.14 -2.64 -13.58
N ASN A 354 10.41 -1.94 -12.72
CA ASN A 354 9.62 -0.77 -13.09
C ASN A 354 10.12 0.45 -12.30
N PHE A 355 10.60 1.46 -13.02
CA PHE A 355 11.05 2.72 -12.46
C PHE A 355 10.21 3.85 -13.06
N THR A 356 9.37 4.48 -12.25
CA THR A 356 8.43 5.51 -12.72
C THR A 356 8.48 6.78 -11.87
N SER A 357 8.67 7.93 -12.50
CA SER A 357 8.58 9.25 -11.85
C SER A 357 9.57 9.45 -10.68
N ASN A 358 10.75 8.83 -10.74
CA ASN A 358 11.76 8.95 -9.68
C ASN A 358 12.77 10.07 -9.95
N THR A 359 13.44 10.54 -8.90
CA THR A 359 14.59 11.43 -9.00
C THR A 359 15.82 10.75 -8.40
N PHE A 360 16.91 10.70 -9.16
CA PHE A 360 18.21 10.19 -8.73
C PHE A 360 19.24 11.32 -8.82
N TYR A 361 19.77 11.73 -7.67
CA TYR A 361 20.80 12.75 -7.56
C TYR A 361 22.10 12.15 -7.02
N ASN A 362 23.18 12.28 -7.79
CA ASN A 362 24.52 11.83 -7.41
C ASN A 362 24.64 10.31 -7.09
N ILE A 363 23.73 9.49 -7.64
CA ILE A 363 23.67 8.05 -7.38
C ILE A 363 24.61 7.32 -8.32
N SER A 364 25.55 6.54 -7.79
CA SER A 364 26.53 5.78 -8.59
C SER A 364 27.23 6.65 -9.63
N LYS A 365 27.56 7.90 -9.27
CA LYS A 365 27.95 8.98 -10.21
C LYS A 365 29.02 8.55 -11.23
N THR A 366 30.07 7.88 -10.77
CA THR A 366 31.20 7.43 -11.60
C THR A 366 31.20 5.92 -11.84
N GLN A 367 30.12 5.22 -11.50
CA GLN A 367 30.01 3.77 -11.57
C GLN A 367 28.85 3.35 -12.45
N GLN A 368 28.86 2.07 -12.84
CA GLN A 368 27.71 1.46 -13.50
C GLN A 368 26.54 1.40 -12.52
N ALA A 369 25.34 1.74 -12.98
CA ALA A 369 24.14 1.63 -12.15
C ALA A 369 23.80 0.19 -11.79
N PHE A 370 23.98 -0.75 -12.74
CA PHE A 370 23.56 -2.14 -12.59
C PHE A 370 24.68 -3.11 -12.90
N ASN A 371 24.68 -4.21 -12.15
CA ASN A 371 25.43 -5.41 -12.49
C ASN A 371 24.58 -6.66 -12.26
N SER A 372 24.28 -7.37 -13.35
CA SER A 372 23.62 -8.67 -13.34
C SER A 372 24.17 -9.53 -14.48
N ASN A 373 24.48 -10.79 -14.16
CA ASN A 373 24.92 -11.79 -15.15
C ASN A 373 23.75 -12.62 -15.73
N VAL A 374 22.52 -12.35 -15.28
CA VAL A 374 21.35 -13.24 -15.48
C VAL A 374 20.14 -12.52 -16.04
N TRP A 375 20.04 -11.19 -15.87
CA TRP A 375 18.85 -10.46 -16.28
C TRP A 375 18.64 -10.48 -17.80
N ASN A 376 19.72 -10.60 -18.57
CA ASN A 376 19.70 -10.75 -20.02
C ASN A 376 19.41 -12.18 -20.50
N ARG A 377 19.21 -13.17 -19.61
CA ARG A 377 19.06 -14.59 -19.95
C ARG A 377 17.62 -15.12 -19.77
N GLN A 378 16.66 -14.27 -19.41
CA GLN A 378 15.27 -14.66 -19.17
C GLN A 378 14.29 -13.67 -19.84
N ALA A 379 13.01 -14.02 -19.89
CA ALA A 379 11.93 -13.12 -20.32
C ALA A 379 11.72 -12.02 -19.28
N ASN A 380 12.65 -11.06 -19.23
CA ASN A 380 12.68 -9.97 -18.26
C ASN A 380 12.35 -8.65 -18.95
N THR A 381 11.54 -7.84 -18.30
CA THR A 381 11.20 -6.49 -18.76
C THR A 381 11.78 -5.45 -17.83
N VAL A 382 12.29 -4.36 -18.40
CA VAL A 382 12.66 -3.17 -17.62
C VAL A 382 11.96 -1.97 -18.21
N ASN A 383 11.12 -1.32 -17.40
CA ASN A 383 10.31 -0.19 -17.78
C ASN A 383 10.81 1.06 -17.07
N LEU A 384 11.11 2.10 -17.83
CA LEU A 384 11.58 3.39 -17.33
C LEU A 384 10.67 4.47 -17.89
N SER A 385 10.00 5.21 -17.01
CA SER A 385 9.16 6.33 -17.42
C SER A 385 9.31 7.51 -16.48
N LYS A 386 9.47 8.72 -17.04
CA LYS A 386 9.44 9.99 -16.29
C LYS A 386 10.48 10.11 -15.15
N ASN A 387 11.59 9.37 -15.22
CA ASN A 387 12.66 9.47 -14.22
C ASN A 387 13.63 10.59 -14.55
N ILE A 388 14.17 11.24 -13.51
CA ILE A 388 15.22 12.25 -13.59
C ILE A 388 16.51 11.63 -13.04
N PHE A 389 17.57 11.64 -13.85
CA PHE A 389 18.92 11.26 -13.43
C PHE A 389 19.82 12.48 -13.53
N PHE A 390 20.23 13.02 -12.39
CA PHE A 390 21.16 14.14 -12.32
C PHE A 390 22.46 13.67 -11.67
N ASP A 391 23.59 13.89 -12.35
CA ASP A 391 24.93 13.48 -11.89
C ASP A 391 25.01 12.00 -11.45
N SER A 392 24.26 11.13 -12.12
CA SER A 392 24.06 9.75 -11.67
C SER A 392 24.50 8.74 -12.72
N CYS A 393 24.93 7.58 -12.25
CA CYS A 393 25.03 6.33 -13.02
C CYS A 393 25.99 6.38 -14.22
N SER A 394 26.97 7.31 -14.20
CA SER A 394 27.87 7.57 -15.33
C SER A 394 27.14 7.85 -16.66
N GLY A 395 25.89 8.33 -16.61
CA GLY A 395 25.04 8.50 -17.80
C GLY A 395 24.47 7.20 -18.39
N GLU A 396 24.70 6.05 -17.75
CA GLU A 396 24.43 4.72 -18.30
C GLU A 396 23.55 3.86 -17.38
N PHE A 397 22.34 4.32 -17.06
CA PHE A 397 21.43 3.55 -16.19
C PHE A 397 21.13 2.15 -16.76
N ASN A 398 20.94 2.01 -18.08
CA ASN A 398 20.44 0.78 -18.70
C ASN A 398 21.49 -0.18 -19.27
N ARG A 399 22.74 0.26 -19.45
CA ARG A 399 23.70 -0.42 -20.37
C ARG A 399 23.95 -1.89 -20.05
N ARG A 400 23.77 -2.34 -18.81
CA ARG A 400 23.97 -3.74 -18.40
C ARG A 400 22.70 -4.51 -18.06
N ILE A 401 21.55 -3.86 -18.00
CA ILE A 401 20.27 -4.56 -17.78
C ILE A 401 19.92 -5.42 -18.99
N VAL A 402 20.18 -4.90 -20.20
CA VAL A 402 19.76 -5.51 -21.48
C VAL A 402 20.89 -6.15 -22.29
N GLY A 403 22.14 -6.14 -21.79
CA GLY A 403 23.26 -6.85 -22.41
C GLY A 403 23.70 -6.34 -23.80
N GLY A 404 23.29 -5.14 -24.22
CA GLY A 404 23.67 -4.54 -25.50
C GLY A 404 24.31 -3.16 -25.34
N THR A 405 25.34 -2.88 -26.14
CA THR A 405 25.80 -1.51 -26.44
C THR A 405 24.70 -0.78 -27.18
N TYR A 406 24.28 0.38 -26.66
CA TYR A 406 23.48 1.34 -27.42
C TYR A 406 24.35 2.12 -28.40
#